data_AF-A0A0L0VUY8-F1
#
_entry.id   AF-A0A0L0VUY8-F1
#
_cell.length_a   1.000
_cell.length_b   1.000
_cell.length_c   1.000
_cell.angle_alpha   90.00
_cell.angle_beta   90.00
_cell.angle_gamma   90.00
#
_symmetry.space_group_name_H-M   'P 1'
#
loop_
_entity.id
_entity.type
_entity.pdbx_description
1 polymer ?
#
loop_
_entity_poly.entity_id
_entity_poly.type
_entity_poly.pdbx_seq_one_letter_code
_entity_poly.pdbx_strand_id
1 'polypeptide(L)'
;MIITGKISKSSELEDCFLLELSPRRYRRQLRRSDFRARVTQHTVIVKESIERMNDWLTGNEFQVIQENWGVTINQIDKILVRLTKLVKSPEIDLDDDKEEGKVEDDSDYDSEDEWRSEAESLSEPAIELARSAIPIIKLSRLFFKKLLRVSRNGNFQMESSFTEMSSTQLDRLACSINYIRNSNDDLYEILDEAETNDDRDTITDLGKTLSDLIHLFDSTILLLIVYVIPSMITLPQHPHPLTFQSNHPLKTWLLTWNNMFLSATKKCEQAGLVFQLSD
;
A
#
# COMPACT_ATOMS: atom_id res chain seq x y z
N MET A 1 -11.64 -35.77 4.15
CA MET A 1 -12.01 -36.79 3.15
C MET A 1 -11.95 -36.15 1.78
N ILE A 2 -11.11 -36.71 0.92
CA ILE A 2 -10.54 -36.17 -0.31
C ILE A 2 -11.62 -36.00 -1.40
N ILE A 3 -11.63 -34.85 -2.08
CA ILE A 3 -11.99 -34.77 -3.52
C ILE A 3 -11.02 -33.80 -4.18
N THR A 4 -9.86 -34.33 -4.58
CA THR A 4 -8.97 -33.72 -5.57
C THR A 4 -9.43 -34.10 -6.97
N GLY A 5 -9.23 -33.19 -7.92
CA GLY A 5 -9.00 -33.55 -9.33
C GLY A 5 -10.24 -33.63 -10.21
N LYS A 6 -10.72 -32.48 -10.71
CA LYS A 6 -11.57 -32.45 -11.92
C LYS A 6 -11.55 -31.08 -12.62
N ILE A 7 -10.36 -30.59 -12.99
CA ILE A 7 -10.25 -29.46 -13.94
C ILE A 7 -9.32 -29.78 -15.13
N SER A 8 -8.54 -30.85 -15.11
CA SER A 8 -7.55 -31.14 -16.18
C SER A 8 -8.07 -31.86 -17.43
N LYS A 9 -9.38 -32.05 -17.61
CA LYS A 9 -9.91 -32.78 -18.80
C LYS A 9 -10.46 -31.90 -19.92
N SER A 10 -10.59 -30.59 -19.70
CA SER A 10 -11.11 -29.70 -20.74
C SER A 10 -10.04 -29.22 -21.73
N SER A 11 -8.76 -29.11 -21.31
CA SER A 11 -7.67 -28.68 -22.19
C SER A 11 -7.16 -29.82 -23.08
N GLU A 12 -7.00 -31.03 -22.53
CA GLU A 12 -6.47 -32.19 -23.28
C GLU A 12 -7.39 -32.66 -24.41
N LEU A 13 -8.71 -32.48 -24.26
CA LEU A 13 -9.69 -32.81 -25.30
C LEU A 13 -9.73 -31.76 -26.43
N GLU A 14 -9.43 -30.50 -26.14
CA GLU A 14 -9.30 -29.47 -27.18
C GLU A 14 -8.01 -29.65 -27.99
N ASP A 15 -6.90 -30.05 -27.35
CA ASP A 15 -5.62 -30.27 -28.02
C ASP A 15 -5.64 -31.50 -28.96
N CYS A 16 -6.34 -32.59 -28.58
CA CYS A 16 -6.47 -33.76 -29.46
C CYS A 16 -7.31 -33.49 -30.72
N PHE A 17 -8.32 -32.62 -30.66
CA PHE A 17 -9.14 -32.25 -31.82
C PHE A 17 -8.41 -31.31 -32.79
N LEU A 18 -7.40 -30.58 -32.32
CA LEU A 18 -6.66 -29.61 -33.13
C LEU A 18 -5.60 -30.27 -34.03
N LEU A 19 -5.12 -31.48 -33.69
CA LEU A 19 -4.11 -32.22 -34.44
C LEU A 19 -4.63 -32.89 -35.73
N GLU A 20 -5.94 -33.12 -35.86
CA GLU A 20 -6.56 -33.67 -37.08
C GLU A 20 -6.89 -32.62 -38.16
N LEU A 21 -6.66 -31.34 -37.88
CA LEU A 21 -7.02 -30.25 -38.77
C LEU A 21 -5.90 -29.90 -39.76
N SER A 22 -6.27 -29.71 -41.03
CA SER A 22 -5.34 -29.14 -42.01
C SER A 22 -4.73 -27.82 -41.50
N PRO A 23 -3.46 -27.51 -41.82
CA PRO A 23 -2.75 -26.33 -41.29
C PRO A 23 -3.50 -25.00 -41.47
N ARG A 24 -4.36 -24.91 -42.50
CA ARG A 24 -5.21 -23.74 -42.75
C ARG A 24 -6.41 -23.66 -41.81
N ARG A 25 -6.98 -24.80 -41.39
CA ARG A 25 -8.09 -24.87 -40.41
C ARG A 25 -7.60 -24.60 -39.00
N TYR A 26 -6.44 -25.15 -38.61
CA TYR A 26 -5.78 -24.86 -37.33
C TYR A 26 -5.54 -23.35 -37.13
N ARG A 27 -4.87 -22.69 -38.10
CA ARG A 27 -4.62 -21.24 -38.03
C ARG A 27 -5.90 -20.40 -37.93
N ARG A 28 -7.00 -20.84 -38.56
CA ARG A 28 -8.30 -20.15 -38.48
C ARG A 28 -8.93 -20.30 -37.10
N GLN A 29 -8.86 -21.48 -36.50
CA GLN A 29 -9.39 -21.71 -35.15
C GLN A 29 -8.58 -20.96 -34.10
N LEU A 30 -7.24 -20.98 -34.19
CA LEU A 30 -6.37 -20.22 -33.28
C LEU A 30 -6.69 -18.71 -33.34
N ARG A 31 -6.80 -18.13 -34.54
CA ARG A 31 -7.21 -16.72 -34.73
C ARG A 31 -8.61 -16.43 -34.18
N ARG A 32 -9.54 -17.39 -34.28
CA ARG A 32 -10.90 -17.25 -33.75
C ARG A 32 -10.90 -17.29 -32.22
N SER A 33 -10.08 -18.16 -31.62
CA SER A 33 -9.89 -18.24 -30.17
C SER A 33 -9.27 -16.96 -29.64
N ASP A 34 -8.17 -16.50 -30.25
CA ASP A 34 -7.49 -15.26 -29.90
C ASP A 34 -8.41 -14.03 -30.03
N PHE A 35 -9.15 -13.93 -31.14
CA PHE A 35 -10.16 -12.89 -31.32
C PHE A 35 -11.25 -12.96 -30.24
N ARG A 36 -11.74 -14.15 -29.90
CA ARG A 36 -12.74 -14.33 -28.85
C ARG A 36 -12.20 -13.91 -27.49
N ALA A 37 -10.96 -14.29 -27.16
CA ALA A 37 -10.30 -13.88 -25.92
C ALA A 37 -10.19 -12.35 -25.82
N ARG A 38 -9.77 -11.70 -26.90
CA ARG A 38 -9.71 -10.22 -26.98
C ARG A 38 -11.08 -9.58 -26.82
N VAL A 39 -12.12 -10.10 -27.49
CA VAL A 39 -13.49 -9.59 -27.35
C VAL A 39 -13.99 -9.76 -25.92
N THR A 40 -13.73 -10.91 -25.28
CA THR A 40 -14.08 -11.14 -23.88
C THR A 40 -13.35 -10.15 -22.96
N GLN A 41 -12.05 -9.95 -23.13
CA GLN A 41 -11.27 -8.99 -22.35
C GLN A 41 -11.80 -7.56 -22.52
N HIS A 42 -12.05 -7.11 -23.76
CA HIS A 42 -12.64 -5.80 -24.01
C HIS A 42 -14.03 -5.67 -23.40
N THR A 43 -14.85 -6.73 -23.44
CA THR A 43 -16.19 -6.73 -22.83
C THR A 43 -16.10 -6.55 -21.31
N VAL A 44 -15.15 -7.21 -20.65
CA VAL A 44 -14.89 -7.06 -19.21
C VAL A 44 -14.47 -5.62 -18.90
N ILE A 45 -13.49 -5.07 -19.63
CA ILE A 45 -13.02 -3.69 -19.44
C ILE A 45 -14.16 -2.67 -19.61
N VAL A 46 -14.98 -2.83 -20.65
CA VAL A 46 -16.13 -1.94 -20.90
C VAL A 46 -17.15 -2.03 -19.78
N LYS A 47 -17.46 -3.25 -19.31
CA LYS A 47 -18.38 -3.46 -18.19
C LYS A 47 -17.87 -2.78 -16.91
N GLU A 48 -16.62 -3.02 -16.54
CA GLU A 48 -16.00 -2.38 -15.37
C GLU A 48 -15.97 -0.85 -15.48
N SER A 49 -15.76 -0.33 -16.70
CA SER A 49 -15.78 1.11 -16.95
C SER A 49 -17.18 1.71 -16.77
N ILE A 50 -18.23 1.00 -17.20
CA ILE A 50 -19.63 1.42 -17.01
C ILE A 50 -20.00 1.38 -15.52
N GLU A 51 -19.62 0.33 -14.81
CA GLU A 51 -19.86 0.19 -13.36
C GLU A 51 -19.17 1.33 -12.60
N ARG A 52 -17.88 1.58 -12.88
CA ARG A 52 -17.14 2.69 -12.27
C ARG A 52 -17.76 4.05 -12.59
N MET A 53 -18.21 4.29 -13.82
CA MET A 53 -18.92 5.52 -14.18
C MET A 53 -20.23 5.65 -13.38
N ASN A 54 -20.98 4.56 -13.18
CA ASN A 54 -22.18 4.57 -12.36
C ASN A 54 -21.87 4.90 -10.90
N ASP A 55 -20.78 4.36 -10.34
CA ASP A 55 -20.34 4.68 -8.98
C ASP A 55 -19.99 6.16 -8.83
N TRP A 56 -19.29 6.75 -9.81
CA TRP A 56 -19.00 8.20 -9.83
C TRP A 56 -20.25 9.08 -9.96
N LEU A 57 -21.29 8.61 -10.66
CA LEU A 57 -22.54 9.36 -10.86
C LEU A 57 -23.49 9.27 -9.67
N THR A 58 -23.41 8.21 -8.89
CA THR A 58 -24.38 7.91 -7.82
C THR A 58 -23.78 8.01 -6.42
N GLY A 59 -22.48 7.75 -6.30
CA GLY A 59 -21.74 7.78 -5.06
C GLY A 59 -21.20 9.17 -4.72
N ASN A 60 -20.77 9.29 -3.46
CA ASN A 60 -20.01 10.44 -2.99
C ASN A 60 -18.56 10.32 -3.48
N GLU A 61 -18.05 11.36 -4.15
CA GLU A 61 -16.68 11.40 -4.69
C GLU A 61 -15.62 11.00 -3.66
N PHE A 62 -15.77 11.43 -2.40
CA PHE A 62 -14.82 11.08 -1.34
C PHE A 62 -14.86 9.59 -0.96
N GLN A 63 -16.02 8.93 -1.06
CA GLN A 63 -16.14 7.49 -0.86
C GLN A 63 -15.64 6.70 -2.08
N VAL A 64 -15.91 7.19 -3.29
CA VAL A 64 -15.50 6.52 -4.54
C VAL A 64 -13.96 6.46 -4.63
N ILE A 65 -13.25 7.56 -4.35
CA ILE A 65 -11.78 7.56 -4.38
C ILE A 65 -11.14 6.62 -3.35
N GLN A 66 -11.90 6.20 -2.34
CA GLN A 66 -11.42 5.37 -1.23
C GLN A 66 -11.56 3.86 -1.47
N GLU A 67 -12.21 3.43 -2.56
CA GLU A 67 -12.46 2.01 -2.86
C GLU A 67 -11.20 1.15 -2.75
N ASN A 68 -10.09 1.63 -3.32
CA ASN A 68 -8.84 0.88 -3.39
C ASN A 68 -7.87 1.15 -2.22
N TRP A 69 -8.17 2.11 -1.35
CA TRP A 69 -7.25 2.46 -0.26
C TRP A 69 -7.01 1.29 0.70
N GLY A 70 -8.00 0.38 0.86
CA GLY A 70 -7.85 -0.79 1.70
C GLY A 70 -6.70 -1.72 1.28
N VAL A 71 -6.51 -1.90 -0.04
CA VAL A 71 -5.40 -2.69 -0.58
C VAL A 71 -4.07 -2.03 -0.28
N THR A 72 -3.96 -0.72 -0.51
CA THR A 72 -2.73 0.04 -0.26
C THR A 72 -2.38 0.10 1.22
N ILE A 73 -3.37 0.18 2.11
CA ILE A 73 -3.16 0.09 3.57
C ILE A 73 -2.52 -1.25 3.95
N ASN A 74 -2.97 -2.36 3.35
CA ASN A 74 -2.39 -3.68 3.59
C ASN A 74 -0.94 -3.75 3.08
N GLN A 75 -0.57 -2.99 2.05
CA GLN A 75 0.81 -2.88 1.59
C GLN A 75 1.66 -2.08 2.59
N ILE A 76 1.16 -0.96 3.14
CA ILE A 76 1.85 -0.25 4.24
C ILE A 76 2.02 -1.16 5.46
N ASP A 77 1.03 -2.02 5.75
CA ASP A 77 1.13 -3.05 6.79
C ASP A 77 2.29 -4.03 6.54
N LYS A 78 2.55 -4.43 5.29
CA LYS A 78 3.69 -5.28 4.93
C LYS A 78 5.03 -4.57 5.15
N ILE A 79 5.14 -3.30 4.76
CA ILE A 79 6.36 -2.49 4.99
C ILE A 79 6.65 -2.43 6.49
N LEU A 80 5.64 -2.15 7.31
CA LEU A 80 5.79 -2.12 8.76
C LEU A 80 6.27 -3.46 9.35
N VAL A 81 5.80 -4.59 8.80
CA VAL A 81 6.25 -5.92 9.21
C VAL A 81 7.72 -6.13 8.84
N ARG A 82 8.15 -5.76 7.63
CA ARG A 82 9.55 -5.84 7.20
C ARG A 82 10.45 -5.00 8.10
N LEU A 83 10.10 -3.72 8.32
CA LEU A 83 10.84 -2.83 9.22
C LEU A 83 10.90 -3.37 10.66
N THR A 84 9.84 -4.00 11.14
CA THR A 84 9.85 -4.61 12.48
C THR A 84 10.78 -5.83 12.55
N LYS A 85 10.90 -6.61 11.47
CA LYS A 85 11.86 -7.73 11.39
C LYS A 85 13.30 -7.22 11.36
N LEU A 86 13.54 -6.14 10.62
CA LEU A 86 14.83 -5.46 10.55
C LEU A 86 15.32 -5.06 11.95
N VAL A 87 14.46 -4.43 12.76
CA VAL A 87 14.78 -4.01 14.14
C VAL A 87 14.88 -5.17 15.14
N LYS A 88 14.24 -6.31 14.87
CA LYS A 88 14.18 -7.47 15.79
C LYS A 88 15.28 -8.49 15.56
N SER A 89 16.20 -8.27 14.64
CA SER A 89 17.32 -9.20 14.45
C SER A 89 18.46 -8.87 15.42
N PRO A 90 18.44 -9.47 16.62
CA PRO A 90 19.65 -10.06 17.17
C PRO A 90 19.42 -11.53 17.58
N GLU A 91 20.50 -12.30 17.66
CA GLU A 91 20.61 -13.73 18.04
C GLU A 91 20.55 -14.74 16.89
N ILE A 92 21.72 -14.92 16.25
CA ILE A 92 22.15 -16.27 15.89
C ILE A 92 22.38 -17.00 17.22
N ASP A 93 21.39 -17.76 17.68
CA ASP A 93 21.62 -18.84 18.63
C ASP A 93 22.38 -19.94 17.88
N LEU A 94 23.66 -20.06 18.21
CA LEU A 94 24.47 -21.24 17.88
C LEU A 94 23.99 -22.40 18.75
N ASP A 95 22.91 -23.07 18.35
CA ASP A 95 22.64 -24.44 18.77
C ASP A 95 22.60 -25.34 17.52
N ASP A 96 23.80 -25.83 17.21
CA ASP A 96 24.10 -26.91 16.28
C ASP A 96 23.56 -28.22 16.86
N ASP A 97 22.29 -28.53 16.57
CA ASP A 97 21.80 -29.91 16.63
C ASP A 97 21.36 -30.34 15.23
N LYS A 98 22.33 -30.94 14.54
CA LYS A 98 22.15 -31.75 13.34
C LYS A 98 21.14 -32.86 13.61
N GLU A 99 20.07 -32.91 12.83
CA GLU A 99 19.44 -34.18 12.49
C GLU A 99 19.30 -34.29 10.96
N GLU A 100 20.21 -35.09 10.40
CA GLU A 100 20.19 -35.57 9.02
C GLU A 100 18.90 -36.38 8.76
N GLY A 101 18.20 -36.12 7.65
CA GLY A 101 16.96 -36.85 7.39
C GLY A 101 16.28 -36.66 6.05
N LYS A 102 16.95 -37.10 4.97
CA LYS A 102 16.41 -37.61 3.69
C LYS A 102 15.95 -36.62 2.61
N VAL A 103 16.70 -36.72 1.52
CA VAL A 103 16.43 -36.32 0.13
C VAL A 103 15.33 -37.21 -0.47
N GLU A 104 14.43 -36.60 -1.25
CA GLU A 104 13.77 -37.08 -2.49
C GLU A 104 12.89 -35.89 -2.96
N ASP A 105 13.43 -34.96 -3.76
CA ASP A 105 13.45 -34.92 -5.23
C ASP A 105 12.08 -34.57 -5.87
N ASP A 106 12.16 -33.67 -6.86
CA ASP A 106 11.21 -33.38 -7.92
C ASP A 106 10.24 -32.18 -7.77
N SER A 107 10.73 -30.96 -8.02
CA SER A 107 10.03 -29.97 -8.86
C SER A 107 10.91 -28.78 -9.26
N ASP A 108 10.98 -28.57 -10.57
CA ASP A 108 11.50 -27.42 -11.32
C ASP A 108 10.78 -26.12 -10.90
N TYR A 109 11.40 -25.31 -10.05
CA TYR A 109 10.95 -23.96 -9.69
C TYR A 109 12.12 -22.99 -9.76
N ASP A 110 12.04 -22.10 -10.74
CA ASP A 110 12.90 -20.96 -10.97
C ASP A 110 12.70 -19.96 -9.82
N SER A 111 13.58 -20.03 -8.82
CA SER A 111 13.61 -19.15 -7.65
C SER A 111 15.01 -18.57 -7.52
N GLU A 112 15.35 -17.62 -8.39
CA GLU A 112 16.47 -16.70 -8.14
C GLU A 112 16.09 -15.80 -6.96
N ASP A 113 16.34 -16.23 -5.72
CA ASP A 113 16.42 -15.35 -4.53
C ASP A 113 16.90 -16.10 -3.27
N GLU A 114 17.86 -17.01 -3.40
CA GLU A 114 18.45 -17.71 -2.24
C GLU A 114 19.98 -17.65 -2.24
N TRP A 115 20.52 -16.43 -2.24
CA TRP A 115 21.91 -16.15 -1.86
C TRP A 115 21.99 -14.87 -1.03
N ARG A 116 21.34 -14.88 0.14
CA ARG A 116 21.72 -13.95 1.22
C ARG A 116 22.59 -14.77 2.18
N SER A 117 23.89 -14.75 1.92
CA SER A 117 24.94 -15.21 2.85
C SER A 117 24.70 -14.59 4.22
N GLU A 118 25.01 -15.35 5.28
CA GLU A 118 25.04 -14.98 6.70
C GLU A 118 24.77 -13.48 6.96
N ALA A 119 23.55 -13.18 7.41
CA ALA A 119 23.16 -11.82 7.75
C ALA A 119 24.06 -11.30 8.88
N GLU A 120 25.05 -10.50 8.51
CA GLU A 120 25.76 -9.61 9.42
C GLU A 120 24.68 -8.77 10.11
N SER A 121 24.53 -8.93 11.42
CA SER A 121 23.53 -8.21 12.19
C SER A 121 23.81 -6.72 12.10
N LEU A 122 22.77 -5.91 11.80
CA LEU A 122 22.86 -4.46 11.79
C LEU A 122 23.58 -3.92 13.04
N SER A 123 24.35 -2.83 12.88
CA SER A 123 24.94 -2.14 14.01
C SER A 123 23.85 -1.54 14.92
N GLU A 124 24.17 -1.34 16.20
CA GLU A 124 23.22 -0.71 17.14
C GLU A 124 22.73 0.68 16.66
N PRO A 125 23.57 1.56 16.08
CA PRO A 125 23.12 2.80 15.46
C PRO A 125 22.13 2.61 14.31
N ALA A 126 22.35 1.64 13.42
CA ALA A 126 21.41 1.34 12.33
C ALA A 126 20.08 0.76 12.86
N ILE A 127 20.14 -0.08 13.89
CA ILE A 127 18.94 -0.61 14.57
C ILE A 127 18.12 0.54 15.19
N GLU A 128 18.77 1.50 15.87
CA GLU A 128 18.10 2.66 16.46
C GLU A 128 17.50 3.58 15.39
N LEU A 129 18.22 3.79 14.28
CA LEU A 129 17.72 4.52 13.13
C LEU A 129 16.47 3.84 12.56
N ALA A 130 16.51 2.55 12.27
CA ALA A 130 15.36 1.79 11.80
C ALA A 130 14.18 1.81 12.80
N ARG A 131 14.47 1.71 14.10
CA ARG A 131 13.48 1.78 15.17
C ARG A 131 12.79 3.14 15.22
N SER A 132 13.51 4.22 14.95
CA SER A 132 13.00 5.59 14.94
C SER A 132 12.01 5.86 13.79
N ALA A 133 12.06 5.09 12.70
CA ALA A 133 11.16 5.19 11.55
C ALA A 133 9.80 4.45 11.75
N ILE A 134 9.74 3.49 12.67
CA ILE A 134 8.51 2.71 12.96
C ILE A 134 7.27 3.60 13.20
N PRO A 135 7.35 4.68 14.03
CA PRO A 135 6.21 5.55 14.26
C PRO A 135 5.73 6.28 12.99
N ILE A 136 6.63 6.62 12.06
CA ILE A 136 6.30 7.31 10.80
C ILE A 136 5.38 6.42 9.97
N ILE A 137 5.80 5.19 9.68
CA ILE A 137 5.01 4.22 8.89
C ILE A 137 3.69 3.88 9.60
N LYS A 138 3.71 3.73 10.93
CA LYS A 138 2.49 3.52 11.73
C LYS A 138 1.51 4.68 11.60
N LEU A 139 1.99 5.92 11.65
CA LEU A 139 1.18 7.12 11.52
C LEU A 139 0.64 7.28 10.09
N SER A 140 1.44 6.98 9.06
CA SER A 140 0.99 6.91 7.66
C SER A 140 -0.19 5.96 7.50
N ARG A 141 -0.06 4.75 8.02
CA ARG A 141 -1.15 3.77 8.05
C ARG A 141 -2.38 4.27 8.83
N LEU A 142 -2.15 4.85 10.01
CA LEU A 142 -3.21 5.34 10.89
C LEU A 142 -4.04 6.44 10.22
N PHE A 143 -3.39 7.31 9.45
CA PHE A 143 -4.03 8.36 8.67
C PHE A 143 -5.10 7.82 7.74
N PHE A 144 -4.74 6.90 6.85
CA PHE A 144 -5.69 6.35 5.89
C PHE A 144 -6.73 5.43 6.54
N LYS A 145 -6.35 4.65 7.57
CA LYS A 145 -7.32 3.87 8.35
C LYS A 145 -8.36 4.77 9.01
N LYS A 146 -7.96 5.95 9.52
CA LYS A 146 -8.89 6.93 10.09
C LYS A 146 -9.84 7.47 9.03
N LEU A 147 -9.35 7.87 7.86
CA LEU A 147 -10.17 8.43 6.79
C LEU A 147 -11.19 7.42 6.24
N LEU A 148 -10.79 6.17 6.02
CA LEU A 148 -11.71 5.09 5.63
C LEU A 148 -12.77 4.82 6.68
N ARG A 149 -12.40 4.92 7.96
CA ARG A 149 -13.35 4.75 9.04
C ARG A 149 -14.35 5.91 9.08
N VAL A 150 -13.91 7.14 8.83
CA VAL A 150 -14.81 8.31 8.84
C VAL A 150 -15.86 8.20 7.74
N SER A 151 -15.48 7.78 6.53
CA SER A 151 -16.42 7.68 5.40
C SER A 151 -17.39 6.50 5.50
N ARG A 152 -17.01 5.43 6.20
CA ARG A 152 -17.82 4.21 6.39
C ARG A 152 -18.64 4.23 7.68
N ASN A 153 -18.22 5.03 8.66
CA ASN A 153 -18.97 5.16 9.90
C ASN A 153 -20.11 6.16 9.68
N GLY A 154 -21.35 5.73 9.89
CA GLY A 154 -22.56 6.56 9.76
C GLY A 154 -22.68 7.72 10.76
N ASN A 155 -21.59 8.14 11.40
CA ASN A 155 -21.52 9.33 12.25
C ASN A 155 -21.40 10.61 11.42
N PHE A 156 -20.87 10.49 10.19
CA PHE A 156 -20.69 11.60 9.26
C PHE A 156 -21.38 11.24 7.95
N GLN A 157 -22.03 12.24 7.36
CA GLN A 157 -22.60 12.15 6.03
C GLN A 157 -22.09 13.32 5.21
N MET A 158 -21.79 13.10 3.93
CA MET A 158 -21.51 14.20 3.03
C MET A 158 -22.81 14.90 2.66
N GLU A 159 -22.83 16.23 2.75
CA GLU A 159 -23.97 17.06 2.36
C GLU A 159 -24.29 16.94 0.87
N SER A 160 -23.24 16.80 0.06
CA SER A 160 -23.28 16.67 -1.39
C SER A 160 -22.47 15.45 -1.81
N SER A 161 -22.88 14.81 -2.91
CA SER A 161 -22.07 13.78 -3.56
C SER A 161 -20.78 14.36 -4.16
N PHE A 162 -20.75 15.67 -4.42
CA PHE A 162 -19.63 16.39 -5.04
C PHE A 162 -18.95 17.33 -4.04
N THR A 163 -17.62 17.31 -4.05
CA THR A 163 -16.72 17.99 -3.10
C THR A 163 -16.24 19.37 -3.57
N GLU A 164 -16.74 19.85 -4.71
CA GLU A 164 -16.26 21.06 -5.43
C GLU A 164 -14.77 21.01 -5.87
N MET A 165 -14.07 19.89 -5.66
CA MET A 165 -12.71 19.70 -6.13
C MET A 165 -12.65 19.68 -7.66
N SER A 166 -11.58 20.24 -8.23
CA SER A 166 -11.25 19.95 -9.63
C SER A 166 -10.89 18.46 -9.79
N SER A 167 -11.03 17.92 -10.99
CA SER A 167 -10.62 16.54 -11.29
C SER A 167 -9.16 16.27 -10.91
N THR A 168 -8.28 17.26 -11.08
CA THR A 168 -6.86 17.17 -10.69
C THR A 168 -6.65 17.15 -9.18
N GLN A 169 -7.45 17.88 -8.40
CA GLN A 169 -7.38 17.86 -6.94
C GLN A 169 -7.91 16.54 -6.39
N LEU A 170 -9.02 16.06 -6.96
CA LEU A 170 -9.63 14.79 -6.59
C LEU A 170 -8.73 13.61 -6.91
N ASP A 171 -8.10 13.60 -8.09
CA ASP A 171 -7.11 12.59 -8.48
C ASP A 171 -5.88 12.59 -7.56
N ARG A 172 -5.37 13.78 -7.20
CA ARG A 172 -4.28 13.90 -6.22
C ARG A 172 -4.66 13.31 -4.86
N LEU A 173 -5.88 13.58 -4.38
CA LEU A 173 -6.37 13.00 -3.13
C LEU A 173 -6.52 11.48 -3.25
N ALA A 174 -7.08 10.99 -4.36
CA ALA A 174 -7.26 9.57 -4.62
C ALA A 174 -5.93 8.80 -4.62
N CYS A 175 -4.91 9.38 -5.28
CA CYS A 175 -3.59 8.78 -5.43
C CYS A 175 -2.65 9.02 -4.24
N SER A 176 -2.99 9.93 -3.32
CA SER A 176 -2.14 10.30 -2.15
C SER A 176 -1.62 9.09 -1.37
N ILE A 177 -2.47 8.08 -1.14
CA ILE A 177 -2.08 6.87 -0.42
C ILE A 177 -1.00 6.06 -1.14
N ASN A 178 -1.02 6.06 -2.47
CA ASN A 178 -0.02 5.35 -3.26
C ASN A 178 1.33 6.08 -3.21
N TYR A 179 1.33 7.41 -3.32
CA TYR A 179 2.54 8.21 -3.19
C TYR A 179 3.15 8.07 -1.79
N ILE A 180 2.33 8.12 -0.74
CA ILE A 180 2.79 7.93 0.64
C ILE A 180 3.27 6.49 0.87
N ARG A 181 2.62 5.48 0.27
CA ARG A 181 3.09 4.09 0.33
C ARG A 181 4.48 3.97 -0.31
N ASN A 182 4.67 4.49 -1.51
CA ASN A 182 5.97 4.46 -2.20
C ASN A 182 7.03 5.09 -1.31
N SER A 183 6.78 6.28 -0.77
CA SER A 183 7.75 6.97 0.09
C SER A 183 8.02 6.26 1.43
N ASN A 184 7.06 5.46 1.95
CA ASN A 184 7.35 4.57 3.09
C ASN A 184 8.21 3.35 2.67
N ASP A 185 8.10 2.90 1.44
CA ASP A 185 8.89 1.80 0.87
C ASP A 185 10.33 2.28 0.64
N ASP A 186 10.50 3.46 0.01
CA ASP A 186 11.78 4.14 -0.15
C ASP A 186 12.46 4.35 1.22
N LEU A 187 11.69 4.79 2.24
CA LEU A 187 12.19 4.91 3.60
C LEU A 187 12.66 3.56 4.17
N TYR A 188 11.95 2.46 3.87
CA TYR A 188 12.38 1.13 4.32
C TYR A 188 13.65 0.68 3.59
N GLU A 189 13.75 0.88 2.28
CA GLU A 189 14.92 0.51 1.47
C GLU A 189 16.18 1.22 1.98
N ILE A 190 16.11 2.53 2.23
CA ILE A 190 17.22 3.31 2.81
C ILE A 190 17.68 2.72 4.16
N LEU A 191 16.75 2.20 4.97
CA LEU A 191 17.06 1.63 6.28
C LEU A 191 17.60 0.19 6.19
N ASP A 192 17.15 -0.61 5.20
CA ASP A 192 17.65 -1.97 4.96
C ASP A 192 19.09 -1.96 4.45
N GLU A 193 19.44 -0.93 3.66
CA GLU A 193 20.75 -0.75 3.02
C GLU A 193 21.69 0.19 3.79
N ALA A 194 21.32 0.61 5.00
CA ALA A 194 22.06 1.62 5.75
C ALA A 194 23.53 1.21 6.04
N GLU A 195 23.79 -0.06 6.29
CA GLU A 195 25.15 -0.60 6.54
C GLU A 195 25.98 -0.81 5.27
N THR A 196 25.31 -0.92 4.11
CA THR A 196 25.98 -1.19 2.83
C THR A 196 26.29 0.08 2.06
N ASN A 197 25.55 1.15 2.33
CA ASN A 197 25.66 2.44 1.65
C ASN A 197 26.55 3.42 2.44
N ASP A 198 27.09 4.43 1.76
CA ASP A 198 27.83 5.51 2.44
C ASP A 198 26.89 6.28 3.37
N ASP A 199 27.32 6.50 4.62
CA ASP A 199 26.55 7.20 5.64
C ASP A 199 26.01 8.56 5.17
N ARG A 200 26.79 9.33 4.39
CA ARG A 200 26.36 10.64 3.89
C ARG A 200 25.25 10.50 2.86
N ASP A 201 25.34 9.50 2.00
CA ASP A 201 24.31 9.21 1.00
C ASP A 201 23.04 8.73 1.71
N THR A 202 23.15 7.79 2.65
CA THR A 202 22.04 7.30 3.50
C THR A 202 21.32 8.45 4.20
N ILE A 203 22.04 9.39 4.83
CA ILE A 203 21.42 10.55 5.50
C ILE A 203 20.80 11.54 4.53
N THR A 204 21.42 11.74 3.36
CA THR A 204 20.87 12.63 2.32
C THR A 204 19.54 12.09 1.78
N ASP A 205 19.50 10.80 1.44
CA ASP A 205 18.32 10.14 0.92
C ASP A 205 17.22 10.01 1.98
N LEU A 206 17.60 9.75 3.23
CA LEU A 206 16.68 9.80 4.38
C LEU A 206 16.03 11.18 4.48
N GLY A 207 16.83 12.25 4.52
CA GLY A 207 16.34 13.62 4.66
C GLY A 207 15.37 14.01 3.53
N LYS A 208 15.70 13.63 2.29
CA LYS A 208 14.83 13.85 1.12
C LYS A 208 13.51 13.09 1.25
N THR A 209 13.56 11.81 1.57
CA THR A 209 12.37 10.96 1.73
C THR A 209 11.45 11.46 2.84
N LEU A 210 12.01 11.90 3.96
CA LEU A 210 11.24 12.50 5.05
C LEU A 210 10.58 13.83 4.64
N SER A 211 11.27 14.67 3.87
CA SER A 211 10.71 15.92 3.34
C SER A 211 9.56 15.65 2.36
N ASP A 212 9.73 14.66 1.46
CA ASP A 212 8.71 14.26 0.51
C ASP A 212 7.45 13.73 1.22
N LEU A 213 7.61 12.90 2.26
CA LEU A 213 6.50 12.47 3.11
C LEU A 213 5.74 13.65 3.73
N ILE A 214 6.45 14.63 4.31
CA ILE A 214 5.84 15.82 4.91
C ILE A 214 5.01 16.57 3.86
N HIS A 215 5.58 16.82 2.68
CA HIS A 215 4.89 17.53 1.60
C HIS A 215 3.65 16.79 1.09
N LEU A 216 3.72 15.46 0.98
CA LEU A 216 2.58 14.63 0.59
C LEU A 216 1.46 14.72 1.63
N PHE A 217 1.77 14.68 2.92
CA PHE A 217 0.76 14.83 3.97
C PHE A 217 0.19 16.25 4.04
N ASP A 218 1.02 17.28 3.95
CA ASP A 218 0.55 18.68 3.93
C ASP A 218 -0.43 18.92 2.78
N SER A 219 -0.08 18.46 1.57
CA SER A 219 -0.96 18.57 0.40
C SER A 219 -2.28 17.82 0.60
N THR A 220 -2.21 16.60 1.14
CA THR A 220 -3.39 15.77 1.40
C THR A 220 -4.29 16.38 2.47
N ILE A 221 -3.72 16.84 3.58
CA ILE A 221 -4.43 17.49 4.68
C ILE A 221 -5.10 18.77 4.20
N LEU A 222 -4.43 19.55 3.34
CA LEU A 222 -5.00 20.76 2.77
C LEU A 222 -6.28 20.46 1.97
N LEU A 223 -6.26 19.43 1.11
CA LEU A 223 -7.44 19.01 0.36
C LEU A 223 -8.57 18.56 1.29
N LEU A 224 -8.25 17.85 2.36
CA LEU A 224 -9.24 17.43 3.36
C LEU A 224 -9.86 18.61 4.10
N ILE A 225 -9.06 19.60 4.52
CA ILE A 225 -9.53 20.75 5.28
C ILE A 225 -10.36 21.69 4.41
N VAL A 226 -9.98 21.87 3.13
CA VAL A 226 -10.64 22.82 2.23
C VAL A 226 -11.92 22.25 1.61
N TYR A 227 -11.92 20.97 1.22
CA TYR A 227 -13.02 20.40 0.44
C TYR A 227 -13.81 19.34 1.20
N VAL A 228 -13.12 18.41 1.87
CA VAL A 228 -13.81 17.24 2.45
C VAL A 228 -14.52 17.59 3.77
N ILE A 229 -13.81 18.21 4.71
CA ILE A 229 -14.35 18.54 6.04
C ILE A 229 -15.52 19.53 5.96
N PRO A 230 -15.48 20.60 5.15
CA PRO A 230 -16.61 21.52 5.05
C PRO A 230 -17.86 20.88 4.46
N SER A 231 -17.71 19.88 3.59
CA SER A 231 -18.83 19.12 3.02
C SER A 231 -19.33 17.98 3.93
N MET A 232 -18.72 17.74 5.09
CA MET A 232 -19.19 16.76 6.07
C MET A 232 -20.20 17.39 7.04
N ILE A 233 -21.37 16.79 7.14
CA ILE A 233 -22.35 17.08 8.18
C ILE A 233 -22.27 16.00 9.26
N THR A 234 -22.15 16.41 10.51
CA THR A 234 -22.36 15.52 11.66
C THR A 234 -23.85 15.21 11.82
N LEU A 235 -24.20 13.92 11.75
CA LEU A 235 -25.55 13.47 12.05
C LEU A 235 -25.83 13.65 13.55
N PRO A 236 -26.92 14.34 13.94
CA PRO A 236 -27.26 14.47 15.35
C PRO A 236 -27.61 13.09 15.90
N GLN A 237 -26.86 12.60 16.90
CA GLN A 237 -27.34 11.52 17.76
C GLN A 237 -28.49 12.02 18.68
N HIS A 238 -28.67 13.34 18.81
CA HIS A 238 -29.74 14.00 19.58
C HIS A 238 -30.12 15.38 18.99
N PRO A 239 -31.37 15.87 19.19
CA PRO A 239 -31.91 17.02 18.48
C PRO A 239 -31.41 18.33 19.08
N HIS A 240 -30.19 18.75 18.73
CA HIS A 240 -29.74 20.13 18.94
C HIS A 240 -29.10 20.70 17.68
N PRO A 241 -29.23 22.02 17.46
CA PRO A 241 -29.14 22.61 16.14
C PRO A 241 -27.73 22.52 15.56
N LEU A 242 -27.70 22.32 14.24
CA LEU A 242 -26.57 22.43 13.32
C LEU A 242 -25.69 23.64 13.69
N THR A 243 -24.63 23.41 14.46
CA THR A 243 -23.62 24.42 14.70
C THR A 243 -22.60 24.31 13.58
N PHE A 244 -22.48 25.36 12.77
CA PHE A 244 -21.41 25.57 11.80
C PHE A 244 -20.06 25.29 12.50
N GLN A 245 -19.41 24.17 12.16
CA GLN A 245 -18.37 23.56 12.99
C GLN A 245 -16.98 24.16 12.74
N SER A 246 -16.63 25.19 13.52
CA SER A 246 -15.22 25.59 13.69
C SER A 246 -14.36 24.47 14.32
N ASN A 247 -15.00 23.50 14.99
CA ASN A 247 -14.38 22.40 15.75
C ASN A 247 -14.82 21.00 15.25
N HIS A 248 -14.73 20.72 13.94
CA HIS A 248 -15.03 19.38 13.43
C HIS A 248 -14.07 18.33 14.04
N PRO A 249 -14.56 17.18 14.59
CA PRO A 249 -13.71 16.21 15.27
C PRO A 249 -12.55 15.66 14.42
N LEU A 250 -12.76 15.52 13.10
CA LEU A 250 -11.68 15.13 12.18
C LEU A 250 -10.59 16.20 12.10
N LYS A 251 -10.94 17.49 12.12
CA LYS A 251 -9.95 18.59 12.07
C LYS A 251 -9.06 18.58 13.30
N THR A 252 -9.65 18.42 14.49
CA THR A 252 -8.88 18.27 15.75
C THR A 252 -7.97 17.06 15.70
N TRP A 253 -8.49 15.92 15.23
CA TRP A 253 -7.70 14.70 15.09
C TRP A 253 -6.54 14.85 14.10
N LEU A 254 -6.76 15.51 12.95
CA LEU A 254 -5.72 15.79 11.95
C LEU A 254 -4.61 16.65 12.54
N LEU A 255 -4.95 17.68 13.32
CA LEU A 255 -3.95 18.51 14.00
C LEU A 255 -3.10 17.70 14.97
N THR A 256 -3.73 16.87 15.82
CA THR A 256 -3.01 15.99 16.75
C THR A 256 -2.14 14.98 16.00
N TRP A 257 -2.66 14.37 14.95
CA TRP A 257 -1.93 13.44 14.11
C TRP A 257 -0.70 14.11 13.47
N ASN A 258 -0.86 15.31 12.91
CA ASN A 258 0.22 16.04 12.25
C ASN A 258 1.37 16.35 13.21
N ASN A 259 1.04 16.78 14.44
CA ASN A 259 2.05 17.02 15.47
C ASN A 259 2.81 15.74 15.85
N MET A 260 2.12 14.60 15.97
CA MET A 260 2.78 13.32 16.20
C MET A 260 3.67 12.91 15.03
N PHE A 261 3.21 13.13 13.80
CA PHE A 261 3.94 12.80 12.58
C PHE A 261 5.22 13.62 12.47
N LEU A 262 5.14 14.95 12.57
CA LEU A 262 6.30 15.84 12.54
C LEU A 262 7.29 15.53 13.67
N SER A 263 6.78 15.20 14.87
CA SER A 263 7.64 14.79 15.97
C SER A 263 8.35 13.46 15.70
N ALA A 264 7.72 12.51 15.01
CA ALA A 264 8.34 11.24 14.65
C ALA A 264 9.41 11.46 13.58
N THR A 265 9.11 12.25 12.55
CA THR A 265 10.06 12.63 11.49
C THR A 265 11.31 13.29 12.05
N LYS A 266 11.15 14.26 12.95
CA LYS A 266 12.29 14.93 13.62
C LYS A 266 13.15 13.96 14.44
N LYS A 267 12.53 12.99 15.12
CA LYS A 267 13.28 11.97 15.89
C LYS A 267 14.07 11.05 14.96
N CYS A 268 13.49 10.70 13.81
CA CYS A 268 14.15 9.88 12.80
C CYS A 268 15.36 10.60 12.19
N GLU A 269 15.19 11.88 11.83
CA GLU A 269 16.29 12.74 11.37
C GLU A 269 17.42 12.83 12.41
N GLN A 270 17.09 13.00 13.69
CA GLN A 270 18.07 13.01 14.77
C GLN A 270 18.81 11.67 14.93
N ALA A 271 18.10 10.54 14.80
CA ALA A 271 18.73 9.22 14.82
C ALA A 271 19.70 9.04 13.64
N GLY A 272 19.35 9.58 12.46
CA GLY A 272 20.23 9.56 11.29
C GLY A 272 21.53 10.32 11.53
N LEU A 273 21.46 11.49 12.16
CA LEU A 273 22.68 12.24 12.52
C LEU A 273 23.56 11.48 13.52
N VAL A 274 22.98 10.70 14.43
CA VAL A 274 23.74 9.86 15.36
C VAL A 274 24.39 8.69 14.64
N PHE A 275 23.67 8.05 13.71
CA PHE A 275 24.19 6.99 12.85
C PHE A 275 25.47 7.45 12.11
N GLN A 276 25.40 8.57 11.40
CA GLN A 276 26.54 9.15 10.67
C GLN A 276 27.77 9.50 11.54
N LEU A 277 27.58 9.73 12.85
CA LEU A 277 28.66 10.10 13.77
C LEU A 277 29.27 8.88 14.48
N SER A 278 28.74 7.68 14.24
CA SER A 278 29.16 6.45 14.91
C SER A 278 30.30 5.71 14.19
N ASP A 279 30.63 6.13 12.96
CA ASP A 279 31.82 5.74 12.17
C ASP A 279 32.99 6.74 12.30
#